data_AF-A0A2V7SGV3-F1
#
_entry.id   AF-A0A2V7SGV3-F1
#
_cell.length_a   1.000
_cell.length_b   1.000
_cell.length_c   1.000
_cell.angle_alpha   90.00
_cell.angle_beta   90.00
_cell.angle_gamma   90.00
#
_symmetry.space_group_name_H-M   'P 1'
#
loop_
_entity.id
_entity.type
_entity.pdbx_description
1 polymer ?
#
loop_
_entity_poly.entity_id
_entity_poly.type
_entity_poly.pdbx_seq_one_letter_code
_entity_poly.pdbx_strand_id
1 'polypeptide(L)'
;MGLERRDAARHYPDQDEVDQVRIAFRAPSVVGLGFGMLDVGEVVPGTPASTGGAGVRGRTLVNRFVEVTLEPAGALALHDRRTGERFFDLLRLEDGGDAGDTYTYCPPARDRVVRRTGQGRIHVRRLAPGPLVAALEARWSMKTVAARLVVMLYADHPVVRCLLEVDNRAPDHRLRARLPTALGGGSPALAGAAFGTVRRPPVSVDPADFPLETPVATAPAHRFVAVAQGRRGLALLAPGFFEYEWTSGGDLVVTLLRAVGELSRGDLPTRPGHAGWPTSTPQAQCLGGHRIELGLVTVQEEELVHGHVVLAHWEDAFVPVSGHWIRDAGPLTPAPVDIALEGAGLMLSAVKPAHAGGSGAGGGLVLRCYNATDGKAAGAWRFGEGVKSAHRVRADERDSVALVLENRGRTVRFVAEPREIVTILVT
;
A
#
# COMPACT_ATOMS: atom_id res chain seq x y z
N MET A 1 -18.81 -10.38 23.22
CA MET A 1 -19.38 -10.20 21.87
C MET A 1 -20.44 -9.12 22.01
N GLY A 2 -20.33 -8.03 21.27
CA GLY A 2 -21.38 -7.00 21.21
C GLY A 2 -22.16 -7.21 19.93
N LEU A 3 -23.43 -7.62 20.04
CA LEU A 3 -24.36 -7.65 18.92
C LEU A 3 -24.81 -6.21 18.67
N GLU A 4 -24.33 -5.60 17.60
CA GLU A 4 -24.85 -4.32 17.11
C GLU A 4 -26.04 -4.64 16.19
N ARG A 5 -27.28 -4.40 16.65
CA ARG A 5 -28.47 -4.50 15.81
C ARG A 5 -28.46 -3.34 14.82
N ARG A 6 -28.51 -3.64 13.52
CA ARG A 6 -28.69 -2.66 12.45
C ARG A 6 -29.91 -3.08 11.63
N ASP A 7 -30.87 -2.19 11.52
CA ASP A 7 -32.06 -2.41 10.68
C ASP A 7 -31.66 -2.53 9.20
N ALA A 8 -32.35 -3.39 8.45
CA ALA A 8 -32.08 -3.62 7.04
C ALA A 8 -32.41 -2.39 6.18
N ALA A 9 -31.47 -1.95 5.34
CA ALA A 9 -31.64 -0.78 4.47
C ALA A 9 -32.47 -1.04 3.19
N ARG A 10 -33.05 -2.23 3.02
CA ARG A 10 -33.77 -2.66 1.79
C ARG A 10 -35.21 -3.06 2.07
N HIS A 11 -36.06 -2.91 1.06
CA HIS A 11 -37.45 -3.37 1.08
C HIS A 11 -37.54 -4.87 0.75
N TYR A 12 -38.62 -5.52 1.22
CA TYR A 12 -38.98 -6.91 0.94
C TYR A 12 -38.82 -7.27 -0.55
N PRO A 13 -38.34 -8.48 -0.91
CA PRO A 13 -38.15 -9.68 -0.07
C PRO A 13 -36.79 -9.81 0.64
N ASP A 14 -35.92 -8.81 0.59
CA ASP A 14 -34.55 -8.89 1.13
C ASP A 14 -34.45 -8.57 2.65
N GLN A 15 -35.52 -8.77 3.43
CA GLN A 15 -35.59 -8.47 4.87
C GLN A 15 -35.41 -9.73 5.74
N ASP A 16 -34.24 -10.35 5.66
CA ASP A 16 -33.87 -11.38 6.63
C ASP A 16 -33.25 -10.71 7.87
N GLU A 17 -33.76 -11.00 9.07
CA GLU A 17 -33.01 -10.75 10.30
C GLU A 17 -31.79 -11.67 10.29
N VAL A 18 -30.59 -11.09 10.29
CA VAL A 18 -29.34 -11.86 10.20
C VAL A 18 -28.40 -11.53 11.35
N ASP A 19 -27.70 -12.55 11.83
CA ASP A 19 -26.53 -12.37 12.67
C ASP A 19 -25.32 -12.00 11.80
N GLN A 20 -24.71 -10.84 12.06
CA GLN A 20 -23.47 -10.46 11.42
C GLN A 20 -22.28 -10.82 12.31
N VAL A 21 -21.41 -11.71 11.82
CA VAL A 21 -20.15 -12.06 12.48
C VAL A 21 -18.94 -11.64 11.63
N ARG A 22 -17.86 -11.25 12.31
CA ARG A 22 -16.54 -11.08 11.68
C ARG A 22 -15.66 -12.21 12.12
N ILE A 23 -15.22 -13.01 11.16
CA ILE A 23 -14.33 -14.15 11.38
C ILE A 23 -12.97 -13.87 10.78
N ALA A 24 -11.92 -14.28 11.49
CA ALA A 24 -10.60 -14.47 10.90
C ALA A 24 -10.44 -15.96 10.65
N PHE A 25 -10.07 -16.35 9.44
CA PHE A 25 -9.77 -17.73 9.09
C PHE A 25 -8.50 -17.77 8.25
N ARG A 26 -7.84 -18.93 8.26
CA ARG A 26 -6.69 -19.19 7.41
C ARG A 26 -7.21 -19.58 6.03
N ALA A 27 -7.14 -18.66 5.08
CA ALA A 27 -7.52 -18.95 3.70
C ALA A 27 -6.63 -20.08 3.13
N PRO A 28 -7.18 -20.98 2.29
CA PRO A 28 -6.36 -21.92 1.53
C PRO A 28 -5.45 -21.15 0.58
N SER A 29 -4.32 -21.77 0.21
CA SER A 29 -3.49 -21.24 -0.86
C SER A 29 -4.28 -21.25 -2.18
N VAL A 30 -4.37 -20.09 -2.83
CA VAL A 30 -4.96 -19.95 -4.16
C VAL A 30 -3.81 -19.78 -5.16
N VAL A 31 -3.83 -20.55 -6.23
CA VAL A 31 -2.84 -20.44 -7.30
C VAL A 31 -3.09 -19.16 -8.10
N GLY A 32 -2.03 -18.44 -8.48
CA GLY A 32 -2.06 -17.31 -9.41
C GLY A 32 -3.35 -16.48 -9.45
N LEU A 33 -3.87 -16.20 -10.64
CA LEU A 33 -5.13 -15.48 -10.87
C LEU A 33 -6.39 -16.37 -10.66
N GLY A 34 -6.27 -17.39 -9.82
CA GLY A 34 -7.33 -18.34 -9.54
C GLY A 34 -8.24 -17.91 -8.41
N PHE A 35 -9.14 -18.83 -8.09
CA PHE A 35 -10.06 -18.71 -6.97
C PHE A 35 -10.23 -20.10 -6.34
N GLY A 36 -10.66 -20.12 -5.07
CA GLY A 36 -11.06 -21.34 -4.37
C GLY A 36 -12.52 -21.23 -3.95
N MET A 37 -13.23 -22.35 -3.96
CA MET A 37 -14.59 -22.43 -3.42
C MET A 37 -14.53 -22.99 -2.00
N LEU A 38 -15.23 -22.34 -1.08
CA LEU A 38 -15.35 -22.77 0.30
C LEU A 38 -16.83 -22.91 0.64
N ASP A 39 -17.19 -24.06 1.19
CA ASP A 39 -18.52 -24.28 1.74
C ASP A 39 -18.55 -23.91 3.23
N VAL A 40 -19.69 -23.41 3.69
CA VAL A 40 -19.93 -23.20 5.12
C VAL A 40 -20.30 -24.54 5.73
N GLY A 41 -19.34 -25.17 6.40
CA GLY A 41 -19.56 -26.38 7.17
C GLY A 41 -20.16 -26.11 8.56
N GLU A 42 -20.53 -27.18 9.26
CA GLU A 42 -20.91 -27.12 10.67
C GLU A 42 -19.75 -26.58 11.53
N VAL A 43 -20.08 -25.78 12.54
CA VAL A 43 -19.10 -25.29 13.51
C VAL A 43 -18.69 -26.44 14.41
N VAL A 44 -17.54 -27.05 14.13
CA VAL A 44 -16.93 -28.05 15.01
C VAL A 44 -16.11 -27.34 16.09
N PRO A 45 -16.40 -27.54 17.39
CA PRO A 45 -15.56 -27.00 18.46
C PRO A 45 -14.16 -27.61 18.39
N GLY A 46 -13.16 -26.81 18.01
CA GLY A 46 -11.76 -27.23 17.94
C GLY A 46 -10.87 -26.28 18.73
N THR A 47 -9.86 -26.83 19.41
CA THR A 47 -8.80 -26.03 20.03
C THR A 47 -7.96 -25.41 18.91
N PRO A 48 -7.79 -24.06 18.86
CA PRO A 48 -6.96 -23.46 17.83
C PRO A 48 -5.51 -23.95 17.98
N ALA A 49 -5.06 -24.83 17.08
CA ALA A 49 -3.66 -25.13 16.95
C ALA A 49 -2.98 -23.91 16.34
N SER A 50 -2.20 -23.15 17.11
CA SER A 50 -1.31 -22.15 16.51
C SER A 50 0.05 -22.13 17.20
N THR A 51 0.96 -22.96 16.71
CA THR A 51 2.39 -22.64 16.78
C THR A 51 2.64 -21.43 15.87
N GLY A 52 3.02 -20.28 16.43
CA GLY A 52 3.42 -19.08 15.67
C GLY A 52 2.35 -18.01 15.43
N GLY A 53 1.27 -17.97 16.23
CA GLY A 53 0.20 -16.97 16.10
C GLY A 53 0.61 -15.52 16.43
N ALA A 54 -0.26 -14.58 16.05
CA ALA A 54 -0.23 -13.19 16.50
C ALA A 54 -0.91 -13.04 17.87
N GLY A 55 -0.43 -12.14 18.72
CA GLY A 55 -0.98 -11.91 20.06
C GLY A 55 -0.84 -10.47 20.55
N VAL A 56 -1.52 -10.16 21.65
CA VAL A 56 -1.51 -8.84 22.30
C VAL A 56 -0.94 -8.94 23.72
N ARG A 57 0.03 -8.08 24.06
CA ARG A 57 0.60 -7.91 25.40
C ARG A 57 0.55 -6.44 25.80
N GLY A 58 -0.40 -6.04 26.62
CA GLY A 58 -0.59 -4.62 26.98
C GLY A 58 -0.85 -3.76 25.73
N ARG A 59 0.12 -2.89 25.38
CA ARG A 59 0.09 -2.03 24.18
C ARG A 59 0.90 -2.56 23.00
N THR A 60 1.31 -3.83 23.08
CA THR A 60 2.21 -4.45 22.13
C THR A 60 1.49 -5.56 21.37
N LEU A 61 1.65 -5.59 20.05
CA LEU A 61 1.31 -6.71 19.18
C LEU A 61 2.58 -7.50 18.87
N VAL A 62 2.48 -8.82 18.84
CA VAL A 62 3.63 -9.70 18.56
C VAL A 62 3.21 -10.85 17.67
N ASN A 63 4.04 -11.19 16.69
CA ASN A 63 4.01 -12.46 15.96
C ASN A 63 5.43 -13.03 15.86
N ARG A 64 5.66 -14.07 15.05
CA ARG A 64 7.00 -14.66 14.91
C ARG A 64 8.05 -13.74 14.25
N PHE A 65 7.62 -12.71 13.54
CA PHE A 65 8.49 -11.81 12.77
C PHE A 65 8.81 -10.52 13.51
N VAL A 66 7.79 -9.89 14.11
CA VAL A 66 7.89 -8.53 14.63
C VAL A 66 7.18 -8.37 15.96
N GLU A 67 7.59 -7.35 16.69
CA GLU A 67 6.91 -6.81 17.84
C GLU A 67 6.66 -5.31 17.59
N VAL A 68 5.41 -4.86 17.69
CA VAL A 68 5.04 -3.44 17.51
C VAL A 68 4.32 -2.93 18.74
N THR A 69 4.78 -1.80 19.29
CA THR A 69 4.24 -1.21 20.53
C THR A 69 3.67 0.17 20.25
N LEU A 70 2.45 0.44 20.72
CA LEU A 70 1.88 1.78 20.77
C LEU A 70 2.51 2.59 21.91
N GLU A 71 3.30 3.58 21.54
CA GLU A 71 3.97 4.48 22.49
C GLU A 71 2.96 5.42 23.17
N PRO A 72 3.25 5.94 24.38
CA PRO A 72 2.34 6.83 25.11
C PRO A 72 1.88 8.06 24.32
N ALA A 73 2.74 8.54 23.41
CA ALA A 73 2.52 9.72 22.60
C ALA A 73 1.94 9.40 21.20
N GLY A 74 1.43 8.20 20.94
CA GLY A 74 0.68 7.83 19.72
C GLY A 74 1.51 7.31 18.55
N ALA A 75 2.83 7.33 18.65
CA ALA A 75 3.73 6.73 17.67
C ALA A 75 3.89 5.21 17.90
N LEU A 76 4.62 4.55 17.00
CA LEU A 76 4.92 3.12 17.07
C LEU A 76 6.41 2.87 17.30
N ALA A 77 6.71 1.94 18.20
CA ALA A 77 8.01 1.28 18.25
C ALA A 77 7.90 -0.07 17.54
N LEU A 78 8.84 -0.38 16.64
CA LEU A 78 8.89 -1.61 15.87
C LEU A 78 10.20 -2.34 16.13
N HIS A 79 10.13 -3.60 16.53
CA HIS A 79 11.27 -4.48 16.70
C HIS A 79 11.14 -5.67 15.73
N ASP A 80 12.09 -5.80 14.82
CA ASP A 80 12.20 -6.97 13.96
C ASP A 80 12.90 -8.09 14.74
N ARG A 81 12.18 -9.17 15.00
CA ARG A 81 12.66 -10.31 15.79
C ARG A 81 13.62 -11.21 15.00
N ARG A 82 13.68 -11.06 13.68
CA ARG A 82 14.60 -11.81 12.80
C ARG A 82 15.99 -11.15 12.77
N THR A 83 16.03 -9.83 12.72
CA THR A 83 17.29 -9.06 12.59
C THR A 83 17.78 -8.46 13.90
N GLY A 84 16.87 -8.22 14.86
CA GLY A 84 17.14 -7.50 16.10
C GLY A 84 17.01 -5.98 15.97
N GLU A 85 16.75 -5.46 14.77
CA GLU A 85 16.64 -4.01 14.52
C GLU A 85 15.42 -3.40 15.22
N ARG A 86 15.58 -2.18 15.72
CA ARG A 86 14.56 -1.45 16.48
C ARG A 86 14.37 -0.04 15.96
N PHE A 87 13.14 0.32 15.70
CA PHE A 87 12.70 1.64 15.27
C PHE A 87 11.76 2.21 16.32
N PHE A 88 11.84 3.51 16.54
CA PHE A 88 11.06 4.23 17.54
C PHE A 88 10.41 5.44 16.89
N ASP A 89 9.35 5.94 17.52
CA ASP A 89 8.66 7.14 17.08
C ASP A 89 8.13 7.07 15.63
N LEU A 90 7.81 5.87 15.14
CA LEU A 90 7.27 5.67 13.80
C LEU A 90 5.82 6.14 13.70
N LEU A 91 5.46 6.71 12.55
CA LEU A 91 4.15 7.33 12.30
C LEU A 91 3.81 8.42 13.31
N ARG A 92 4.81 9.12 13.87
CA ARG A 92 4.53 10.34 14.64
C ARG A 92 3.89 11.37 13.73
N LEU A 93 2.67 11.79 14.09
CA LEU A 93 1.99 12.87 13.38
C LEU A 93 2.67 14.21 13.65
N GLU A 94 2.87 14.97 12.59
CA GLU A 94 3.27 16.37 12.64
C GLU A 94 2.36 17.22 11.77
N ASP A 95 2.01 18.40 12.28
CA ASP A 95 1.06 19.30 11.66
C ASP A 95 1.64 20.71 11.60
N GLY A 96 1.78 21.26 10.41
CA GLY A 96 2.27 22.64 10.16
C GLY A 96 1.31 23.38 9.24
N GLY A 97 1.45 24.70 9.14
CA GLY A 97 0.63 25.49 8.24
C GLY A 97 0.96 25.26 6.76
N ASP A 98 -0.01 25.51 5.89
CA ASP A 98 0.18 25.59 4.45
C ASP A 98 -0.53 26.85 3.93
N ALA A 99 0.27 27.85 3.55
CA ALA A 99 -0.18 29.09 2.93
C ALA A 99 -0.18 29.01 1.39
N GLY A 100 0.07 27.83 0.84
CA GLY A 100 0.17 27.58 -0.59
C GLY A 100 -1.18 27.51 -1.30
N ASP A 101 -1.15 26.85 -2.45
CA ASP A 101 -2.31 26.57 -3.30
C ASP A 101 -2.32 25.09 -3.71
N THR A 102 -3.22 24.69 -4.61
CA THR A 102 -3.30 23.27 -5.03
C THR A 102 -2.08 22.74 -5.76
N TYR A 103 -1.21 23.59 -6.32
CA TYR A 103 0.01 23.18 -7.01
C TYR A 103 1.20 23.12 -6.06
N THR A 104 1.35 24.15 -5.22
CA THR A 104 2.60 24.41 -4.50
C THR A 104 2.32 24.52 -3.01
N TYR A 105 2.96 23.64 -2.23
CA TYR A 105 3.07 23.82 -0.78
C TYR A 105 3.89 25.07 -0.49
N CYS A 106 3.39 25.94 0.40
CA CYS A 106 4.16 27.08 0.88
C CYS A 106 4.05 27.17 2.41
N PRO A 107 5.15 26.97 3.16
CA PRO A 107 5.09 27.16 4.60
C PRO A 107 4.78 28.64 4.93
N PRO A 108 4.00 28.92 5.99
CA PRO A 108 3.88 30.27 6.52
C PRO A 108 5.25 30.84 6.93
N ALA A 109 5.44 32.16 6.79
CA ALA A 109 6.68 32.84 7.17
C ALA A 109 7.11 32.59 8.63
N ARG A 110 6.13 32.30 9.51
CA ARG A 110 6.35 31.87 10.90
C ARG A 110 5.50 30.65 11.18
N ASP A 111 5.95 29.49 10.68
CA ASP A 111 5.25 28.24 10.92
C ASP A 111 5.58 27.66 12.32
N ARG A 112 4.61 26.96 12.90
CA ARG A 112 4.76 26.23 14.16
C ARG A 112 4.30 24.80 13.96
N VAL A 113 5.25 23.94 13.58
CA VAL A 113 5.01 22.50 13.46
C VAL A 113 4.72 21.89 14.83
N VAL A 114 3.52 21.35 14.99
CA VAL A 114 3.06 20.67 16.20
C VAL A 114 3.23 19.16 16.04
N ARG A 115 3.98 18.54 16.95
CA ARG A 115 4.21 17.09 17.00
C ARG A 115 3.61 16.40 18.22
N ARG A 116 2.99 17.19 19.10
CA ARG A 116 2.44 16.72 20.38
C ARG A 116 1.03 16.20 20.17
N THR A 117 0.76 15.01 20.69
CA THR A 117 -0.60 14.53 20.90
C THR A 117 -1.21 15.32 22.06
N GLY A 118 -2.32 16.03 21.85
CA GLY A 118 -2.84 17.13 22.68
C GLY A 118 -2.62 17.01 24.19
N GLN A 119 -3.59 16.46 24.94
CA GLN A 119 -3.51 16.26 26.40
C GLN A 119 -2.50 15.14 26.80
N GLY A 120 -1.58 14.75 25.93
CA GLY A 120 -0.49 13.81 26.20
C GLY A 120 -0.89 12.34 26.45
N ARG A 121 -2.18 11.98 26.32
CA ARG A 121 -2.65 10.61 26.56
C ARG A 121 -3.44 10.11 25.36
N ILE A 122 -3.01 8.98 24.80
CA ILE A 122 -3.79 8.20 23.86
C ILE A 122 -4.74 7.25 24.61
N HIS A 123 -5.94 7.03 24.08
CA HIS A 123 -6.84 5.98 24.56
C HIS A 123 -6.61 4.72 23.72
N VAL A 124 -6.22 3.61 24.35
CA VAL A 124 -5.91 2.34 23.67
C VAL A 124 -6.96 1.29 23.99
N ARG A 125 -7.49 0.63 22.95
CA ARG A 125 -8.46 -0.45 23.04
C ARG A 125 -7.97 -1.66 22.26
N ARG A 126 -8.13 -2.86 22.83
CA ARG A 126 -7.87 -4.12 22.12
C ARG A 126 -9.04 -4.47 21.22
N LEU A 127 -8.76 -4.72 19.93
CA LEU A 127 -9.78 -5.11 18.94
C LEU A 127 -9.78 -6.61 18.66
N ALA A 128 -8.61 -7.21 18.51
CA ALA A 128 -8.47 -8.65 18.26
C ALA A 128 -7.29 -9.20 19.08
N PRO A 129 -7.48 -10.27 19.88
CA PRO A 129 -6.44 -10.81 20.74
C PRO A 129 -5.48 -11.79 20.04
N GLY A 130 -5.82 -12.31 18.85
CA GLY A 130 -5.16 -13.45 18.21
C GLY A 130 -6.07 -14.69 18.11
N PRO A 131 -5.58 -15.84 17.61
CA PRO A 131 -4.19 -16.08 17.19
C PRO A 131 -3.90 -15.74 15.72
N LEU A 132 -4.92 -15.61 14.85
CA LEU A 132 -4.70 -15.34 13.43
C LEU A 132 -4.45 -13.86 13.15
N VAL A 133 -5.18 -12.99 13.85
CA VAL A 133 -5.08 -11.54 13.75
C VAL A 133 -5.04 -10.95 15.16
N ALA A 134 -4.03 -10.13 15.43
CA ALA A 134 -3.95 -9.32 16.63
C ALA A 134 -4.06 -7.85 16.26
N ALA A 135 -4.87 -7.09 16.99
CA ALA A 135 -5.15 -5.70 16.65
C ALA A 135 -5.39 -4.80 17.87
N LEU A 136 -4.80 -3.60 17.82
CA LEU A 136 -4.98 -2.52 18.79
C LEU A 136 -5.52 -1.29 18.09
N GLU A 137 -6.33 -0.51 18.80
CA GLU A 137 -6.83 0.78 18.39
C GLU A 137 -6.31 1.83 19.35
N ALA A 138 -5.78 2.94 18.82
CA ALA A 138 -5.42 4.13 19.57
C ALA A 138 -6.24 5.33 19.06
N ARG A 139 -6.70 6.17 19.98
CA ARG A 139 -7.39 7.44 19.66
C ARG A 139 -6.73 8.60 20.38
N TRP A 140 -6.58 9.72 19.69
CA TRP A 140 -6.09 10.98 20.25
C TRP A 140 -6.57 12.18 19.44
N SER A 141 -6.29 13.38 19.92
CA SER A 141 -6.58 14.61 19.20
C SER A 141 -5.39 15.56 19.23
N MET A 142 -5.21 16.27 18.14
CA MET A 142 -4.34 17.43 17.98
C MET A 142 -5.25 18.67 17.85
N LYS A 143 -4.66 19.85 17.69
CA LYS A 143 -5.45 21.08 17.55
C LYS A 143 -6.32 21.07 16.28
N THR A 144 -5.75 20.59 15.18
CA THR A 144 -6.32 20.63 13.82
C THR A 144 -7.08 19.36 13.47
N VAL A 145 -6.69 18.21 14.04
CA VAL A 145 -7.26 16.91 13.68
C VAL A 145 -7.57 16.03 14.89
N ALA A 146 -8.58 15.17 14.78
CA ALA A 146 -8.68 13.97 15.62
C ALA A 146 -8.22 12.73 14.84
N ALA A 147 -7.53 11.83 15.53
CA ALA A 147 -6.92 10.66 14.92
C ALA A 147 -7.34 9.38 15.62
N ARG A 148 -7.59 8.36 14.81
CA ARG A 148 -7.86 6.98 15.22
C ARG A 148 -6.94 6.07 14.41
N LEU A 149 -6.00 5.41 15.07
CA LEU A 149 -5.08 4.47 14.46
C LEU A 149 -5.44 3.05 14.87
N VAL A 150 -5.67 2.18 13.90
CA VAL A 150 -5.80 0.73 14.12
C VAL A 150 -4.53 0.06 13.60
N VAL A 151 -3.79 -0.60 14.49
CA VAL A 151 -2.58 -1.37 14.17
C VAL A 151 -2.94 -2.85 14.19
N MET A 152 -2.53 -3.59 13.17
CA MET A 152 -2.85 -5.00 13.00
C MET A 152 -1.62 -5.82 12.61
N LEU A 153 -1.51 -7.00 13.20
CA LEU A 153 -0.59 -8.06 12.78
C LEU A 153 -1.36 -9.30 12.39
N TYR A 154 -0.96 -9.90 11.27
CA TYR A 154 -1.38 -11.26 10.92
C TYR A 154 -0.32 -12.24 11.44
N ALA A 155 -0.74 -13.46 11.79
CA ALA A 155 0.14 -14.48 12.34
C ALA A 155 1.38 -14.74 11.47
N ASP A 156 1.19 -14.77 10.15
CA ASP A 156 2.17 -15.33 9.23
C ASP A 156 2.84 -14.28 8.33
N HIS A 157 2.77 -13.00 8.69
CA HIS A 157 3.28 -11.91 7.86
C HIS A 157 4.05 -10.84 8.66
N PRO A 158 5.16 -10.27 8.14
CA PRO A 158 5.96 -9.26 8.86
C PRO A 158 5.41 -7.83 8.79
N VAL A 159 4.55 -7.51 7.81
CA VAL A 159 4.00 -6.14 7.67
C VAL A 159 3.11 -5.78 8.85
N VAL A 160 3.44 -4.65 9.49
CA VAL A 160 2.57 -3.94 10.42
C VAL A 160 1.56 -3.13 9.63
N ARG A 161 0.29 -3.55 9.65
CA ARG A 161 -0.78 -2.84 8.94
C ARG A 161 -1.34 -1.74 9.83
N CYS A 162 -1.48 -0.54 9.28
CA CYS A 162 -1.94 0.66 9.96
C CYS A 162 -3.10 1.26 9.19
N LEU A 163 -4.26 1.34 9.82
CA LEU A 163 -5.42 2.09 9.34
C LEU A 163 -5.54 3.36 10.16
N LEU A 164 -5.24 4.50 9.56
CA LEU A 164 -5.35 5.82 10.18
C LEU A 164 -6.60 6.53 9.67
N GLU A 165 -7.54 6.76 10.56
CA GLU A 165 -8.70 7.62 10.32
C GLU A 165 -8.41 9.01 10.92
N VAL A 166 -8.57 10.06 10.12
CA VAL A 166 -8.34 11.46 10.49
C VAL A 166 -9.63 12.23 10.29
N ASP A 167 -10.08 12.94 11.32
CA ASP A 167 -11.14 13.95 11.22
C ASP A 167 -10.49 15.33 11.17
N ASN A 168 -10.43 15.91 9.97
CA ASN A 168 -9.83 17.22 9.75
C ASN A 168 -10.80 18.36 10.11
N ARG A 169 -10.38 19.22 11.03
CA ARG A 169 -11.18 20.28 11.64
C ARG A 169 -10.62 21.67 11.37
N ALA A 170 -9.56 21.78 10.56
CA ALA A 170 -8.90 23.04 10.27
C ALA A 170 -8.57 23.19 8.78
N PRO A 171 -8.62 24.41 8.25
CA PRO A 171 -8.08 24.73 6.92
C PRO A 171 -6.57 25.04 6.99
N ASP A 172 -5.97 25.23 5.81
CA ASP A 172 -4.67 25.89 5.61
C ASP A 172 -3.50 25.25 6.38
N HIS A 173 -3.43 23.92 6.32
CA HIS A 173 -2.43 23.13 7.05
C HIS A 173 -2.04 21.85 6.29
N ARG A 174 -0.90 21.28 6.69
CA ARG A 174 -0.35 20.03 6.16
C ARG A 174 -0.05 19.07 7.28
N LEU A 175 -0.79 17.96 7.30
CA LEU A 175 -0.60 16.85 8.22
C LEU A 175 0.32 15.80 7.58
N ARG A 176 1.36 15.40 8.32
CA ARG A 176 2.34 14.39 7.89
C ARG A 176 2.59 13.35 8.97
N ALA A 177 3.11 12.20 8.58
CA ALA A 177 3.62 11.16 9.47
C ALA A 177 5.13 11.01 9.29
N ARG A 178 5.87 11.06 10.40
CA ARG A 178 7.33 10.95 10.44
C ARG A 178 7.75 9.53 10.85
N LEU A 179 8.80 9.03 10.21
CA LEU A 179 9.37 7.70 10.44
C LEU A 179 10.90 7.82 10.56
N PRO A 180 11.41 8.00 11.78
CA PRO A 180 12.85 8.03 12.00
C PRO A 180 13.50 6.69 11.71
N THR A 181 14.40 6.67 10.74
CA THR A 181 15.09 5.43 10.34
C THR A 181 16.46 5.29 11.00
N ALA A 182 16.96 6.35 11.65
CA ALA A 182 18.34 6.46 12.17
C ALA A 182 19.43 6.01 11.17
N LEU A 183 19.10 6.04 9.88
CA LEU A 183 20.06 5.94 8.79
C LEU A 183 20.49 7.36 8.44
N GLY A 184 21.77 7.62 8.19
CA GLY A 184 22.18 8.94 7.70
C GLY A 184 21.59 9.20 6.30
N GLY A 185 21.43 10.47 5.92
CA GLY A 185 20.97 10.87 4.58
C GLY A 185 21.93 10.51 3.42
N GLY A 186 23.00 9.73 3.67
CA GLY A 186 23.95 9.28 2.66
C GLY A 186 23.40 8.21 1.71
N SER A 187 22.40 7.43 2.14
CA SER A 187 21.72 6.45 1.28
C SER A 187 20.49 7.09 0.62
N PRO A 188 20.28 6.92 -0.70
CA PRO A 188 19.07 7.42 -1.36
C PRO A 188 17.84 6.58 -0.97
N ALA A 189 16.70 7.24 -0.82
CA ALA A 189 15.41 6.55 -0.71
C ALA A 189 15.06 5.89 -2.05
N LEU A 190 14.58 4.65 -2.00
CA LEU A 190 14.03 3.92 -3.14
C LEU A 190 12.50 4.06 -3.12
N ALA A 191 11.95 4.76 -4.10
CA ALA A 191 10.51 4.92 -4.25
C ALA A 191 9.98 4.11 -5.43
N GLY A 192 8.79 3.53 -5.28
CA GLY A 192 8.09 2.94 -6.43
C GLY A 192 7.70 4.01 -7.46
N ALA A 193 7.75 3.63 -8.73
CA ALA A 193 7.40 4.46 -9.89
C ALA A 193 6.58 3.64 -10.89
N ALA A 194 6.22 4.22 -12.03
CA ALA A 194 5.55 3.49 -13.10
C ALA A 194 6.45 2.35 -13.60
N PHE A 195 6.02 1.10 -13.38
CA PHE A 195 6.72 -0.14 -13.79
C PHE A 195 8.17 -0.27 -13.26
N GLY A 196 8.47 0.31 -12.11
CA GLY A 196 9.82 0.23 -11.56
C GLY A 196 10.02 1.01 -10.28
N THR A 197 11.26 1.41 -10.05
CA THR A 197 11.70 2.11 -8.84
C THR A 197 12.68 3.22 -9.20
N VAL A 198 12.72 4.28 -8.41
CA VAL A 198 13.65 5.40 -8.56
C VAL A 198 14.36 5.67 -7.25
N ARG A 199 15.67 5.92 -7.32
CA ARG A 199 16.50 6.29 -6.18
C ARG A 199 16.57 7.81 -6.10
N ARG A 200 16.25 8.39 -4.95
CA ARG A 200 16.30 9.84 -4.72
C ARG A 200 17.11 10.15 -3.46
N PRO A 201 18.21 10.93 -3.56
CA PRO A 201 18.87 11.47 -2.38
C PRO A 201 17.97 12.51 -1.69
N PRO A 202 18.27 12.90 -0.45
CA PRO A 202 17.64 14.07 0.17
C PRO A 202 17.81 15.30 -0.72
N VAL A 203 16.75 16.09 -0.85
CA VAL A 203 16.82 17.38 -1.57
C VAL A 203 17.48 18.40 -0.64
N SER A 204 18.56 19.02 -1.12
CA SER A 204 19.28 20.08 -0.42
C SER A 204 19.68 21.13 -1.45
N VAL A 205 18.92 22.23 -1.49
CA VAL A 205 19.12 23.35 -2.42
C VAL A 205 19.07 24.67 -1.65
N ASP A 206 19.78 25.68 -2.13
CA ASP A 206 19.58 27.06 -1.66
C ASP A 206 18.41 27.67 -2.44
N PRO A 207 17.30 28.08 -1.80
CA PRO A 207 16.19 28.73 -2.48
C PRO A 207 16.60 29.95 -3.32
N ALA A 208 17.68 30.64 -2.94
CA ALA A 208 18.19 31.80 -3.69
C ALA A 208 18.63 31.44 -5.12
N ASP A 209 19.03 30.19 -5.36
CA ASP A 209 19.41 29.69 -6.69
C ASP A 209 18.19 29.49 -7.61
N PHE A 210 16.97 29.57 -7.07
CA PHE A 210 15.72 29.25 -7.76
C PHE A 210 14.67 30.36 -7.60
N PRO A 211 14.88 31.55 -8.21
CA PRO A 211 14.02 32.72 -8.02
C PRO A 211 12.63 32.60 -8.65
N LEU A 212 12.42 31.65 -9.57
CA LEU A 212 11.13 31.43 -10.23
C LEU A 212 10.27 30.37 -9.51
N GLU A 213 10.88 29.27 -9.10
CA GLU A 213 10.20 28.20 -8.37
C GLU A 213 11.21 27.41 -7.55
N THR A 214 11.08 27.47 -6.22
CA THR A 214 11.97 26.77 -5.30
C THR A 214 11.68 25.27 -5.33
N PRO A 215 12.70 24.41 -5.57
CA PRO A 215 12.51 22.96 -5.52
C PRO A 215 11.96 22.52 -4.16
N VAL A 216 10.89 21.73 -4.20
CA VAL A 216 10.31 21.14 -2.99
C VAL A 216 11.17 19.99 -2.49
N ALA A 217 11.19 19.79 -1.17
CA ALA A 217 11.89 18.67 -0.55
C ALA A 217 11.18 17.32 -0.74
N THR A 218 9.94 17.35 -1.25
CA THR A 218 9.09 16.19 -1.41
C THR A 218 9.22 15.55 -2.79
N ALA A 219 8.83 14.29 -2.91
CA ALA A 219 8.81 13.53 -4.14
C ALA A 219 7.60 12.56 -4.15
N PRO A 220 7.12 12.14 -5.33
CA PRO A 220 6.05 11.16 -5.43
C PRO A 220 6.59 9.73 -5.26
N ALA A 221 5.80 8.88 -4.62
CA ALA A 221 6.00 7.43 -4.56
C ALA A 221 4.73 6.70 -5.00
N HIS A 222 4.90 5.63 -5.77
CA HIS A 222 3.85 4.67 -6.07
C HIS A 222 4.02 3.48 -5.14
N ARG A 223 2.97 3.07 -4.43
CA ARG A 223 2.92 1.87 -3.60
C ARG A 223 3.82 1.87 -2.37
N PHE A 224 5.08 2.30 -2.48
CA PHE A 224 6.01 2.30 -1.37
C PHE A 224 7.15 3.34 -1.52
N VAL A 225 7.75 3.64 -0.37
CA VAL A 225 9.08 4.24 -0.27
C VAL A 225 9.88 3.46 0.77
N ALA A 226 11.14 3.18 0.48
CA ALA A 226 12.02 2.42 1.36
C ALA A 226 13.42 3.01 1.43
N VAL A 227 14.07 2.82 2.56
CA VAL A 227 15.49 3.15 2.76
C VAL A 227 16.15 2.04 3.56
N ALA A 228 17.37 1.66 3.18
CA ALA A 228 18.14 0.66 3.89
C ALA A 228 19.65 0.92 3.76
N GLN A 229 20.40 0.48 4.77
CA GLN A 229 21.86 0.40 4.78
C GLN A 229 22.26 -0.87 5.52
N GLY A 230 22.90 -1.81 4.83
CA GLY A 230 23.13 -3.16 5.34
C GLY A 230 21.84 -3.80 5.86
N ARG A 231 21.82 -4.19 7.15
CA ARG A 231 20.70 -4.91 7.76
C ARG A 231 19.58 -4.01 8.30
N ARG A 232 19.81 -2.70 8.37
CA ARG A 232 18.84 -1.73 8.88
C ARG A 232 18.13 -1.05 7.72
N GLY A 233 16.82 -1.16 7.69
CA GLY A 233 16.00 -0.44 6.74
C GLY A 233 14.53 -0.53 7.06
N LEU A 234 13.78 0.42 6.52
CA LEU A 234 12.34 0.54 6.72
C LEU A 234 11.69 0.88 5.39
N ALA A 235 10.60 0.17 5.08
CA ALA A 235 9.71 0.49 3.98
C ALA A 235 8.35 0.91 4.53
N LEU A 236 7.83 2.02 4.00
CA LEU A 236 6.44 2.42 4.13
C LEU A 236 5.71 2.02 2.86
N LEU A 237 4.57 1.35 3.03
CA LEU A 237 3.70 0.85 1.98
C LEU A 237 2.36 1.60 2.05
N ALA A 238 1.73 1.91 0.92
CA ALA A 238 0.39 2.50 0.84
C ALA A 238 -0.32 2.06 -0.45
N PRO A 239 -1.66 1.85 -0.47
CA PRO A 239 -2.39 1.36 -1.64
C PRO A 239 -2.64 2.46 -2.68
N GLY A 240 -1.61 3.20 -3.08
CA GLY A 240 -1.77 4.30 -4.03
C GLY A 240 -0.51 5.15 -4.24
N PHE A 241 -0.74 6.38 -4.68
CA PHE A 241 0.28 7.40 -4.90
C PHE A 241 0.30 8.32 -3.68
N PHE A 242 1.48 8.67 -3.20
CA PHE A 242 1.62 9.59 -2.07
C PHE A 242 2.87 10.44 -2.21
N GLU A 243 2.84 11.58 -1.55
CA GLU A 243 3.98 12.48 -1.41
C GLU A 243 4.80 12.07 -0.18
N TYR A 244 6.12 11.95 -0.35
CA TYR A 244 7.06 11.74 0.75
C TYR A 244 8.22 12.73 0.69
N GLU A 245 8.92 12.90 1.80
CA GLU A 245 10.19 13.60 1.92
C GLU A 245 11.21 12.63 2.52
N TRP A 246 12.40 12.55 1.91
CA TRP A 246 13.56 11.88 2.50
C TRP A 246 14.51 12.96 3.01
N THR A 247 14.59 13.10 4.33
CA THR A 247 15.35 14.19 4.95
C THR A 247 16.83 13.84 5.09
N SER A 248 17.69 14.85 5.08
CA SER A 248 19.13 14.67 5.37
C SER A 248 19.40 14.12 6.77
N GLY A 249 18.46 14.34 7.71
CA GLY A 249 18.49 13.81 9.07
C GLY A 249 18.13 12.33 9.19
N GLY A 250 17.73 11.65 8.11
CA GLY A 250 17.45 10.21 8.14
C GLY A 250 16.01 9.83 8.41
N ASP A 251 15.08 10.74 8.17
CA ASP A 251 13.67 10.52 8.41
C ASP A 251 12.91 10.42 7.09
N LEU A 252 12.10 9.37 6.95
CA LEU A 252 11.05 9.31 5.95
C LEU A 252 9.83 10.05 6.51
N VAL A 253 9.34 11.04 5.77
CA VAL A 253 8.14 11.81 6.15
C VAL A 253 7.12 11.67 5.05
N VAL A 254 5.87 11.34 5.37
CA VAL A 254 4.81 11.17 4.37
C VAL A 254 3.67 12.11 4.62
N THR A 255 3.24 12.80 3.57
CA THR A 255 2.10 13.70 3.61
C THR A 255 0.82 12.87 3.65
N LEU A 256 0.03 13.08 4.69
CA LEU A 256 -1.24 12.39 4.92
C LEU A 256 -2.42 13.21 4.39
N LEU A 257 -2.34 14.53 4.57
CA LEU A 257 -3.36 15.48 4.15
C LEU A 257 -2.72 16.85 3.95
N ARG A 258 -3.15 17.56 2.90
CA ARG A 258 -2.81 18.95 2.64
C ARG A 258 -4.10 19.71 2.35
N ALA A 259 -4.37 20.75 3.12
CA ALA A 259 -5.59 21.55 3.06
C ALA A 259 -5.25 22.97 2.61
N VAL A 260 -5.81 23.38 1.47
CA VAL A 260 -5.62 24.70 0.85
C VAL A 260 -6.93 25.21 0.26
N GLY A 261 -7.08 26.53 0.14
CA GLY A 261 -8.34 27.17 -0.26
C GLY A 261 -8.41 27.67 -1.71
N GLU A 262 -7.31 27.63 -2.46
CA GLU A 262 -7.24 28.22 -3.81
C GLU A 262 -6.49 27.32 -4.79
N LEU A 263 -6.96 27.31 -6.05
CA LEU A 263 -6.34 26.57 -7.15
C LEU A 263 -4.91 27.08 -7.39
N SER A 264 -4.74 28.39 -7.54
CA SER A 264 -3.48 29.03 -7.89
C SER A 264 -3.38 30.40 -7.24
N ARG A 265 -2.28 30.64 -6.53
CA ARG A 265 -1.93 31.92 -5.91
C ARG A 265 -0.76 32.55 -6.62
N GLY A 266 -0.79 33.89 -6.70
CA GLY A 266 0.22 34.71 -7.36
C GLY A 266 1.29 35.25 -6.41
N ASP A 267 1.01 35.17 -5.11
CA ASP A 267 1.75 35.81 -4.01
C ASP A 267 2.59 34.81 -3.19
N LEU A 268 2.83 33.60 -3.71
CA LEU A 268 3.61 32.58 -3.01
C LEU A 268 5.12 32.89 -3.08
N PRO A 269 5.82 33.02 -1.93
CA PRO A 269 7.27 33.19 -1.92
C PRO A 269 8.04 32.05 -2.60
N THR A 270 7.51 30.82 -2.55
CA THR A 270 8.13 29.64 -3.15
C THR A 270 7.94 29.56 -4.67
N ARG A 271 6.99 30.31 -5.23
CA ARG A 271 6.66 30.32 -6.65
C ARG A 271 5.95 31.63 -7.03
N PRO A 272 6.69 32.73 -7.28
CA PRO A 272 6.08 34.01 -7.66
C PRO A 272 5.27 33.91 -8.96
N GLY A 273 4.08 34.54 -9.00
CA GLY A 273 3.17 34.45 -10.13
C GLY A 273 2.23 33.25 -10.05
N HIS A 274 1.41 33.03 -11.08
CA HIS A 274 0.36 32.01 -11.07
C HIS A 274 0.78 30.74 -11.84
N ALA A 275 0.46 29.56 -11.28
CA ALA A 275 0.57 28.27 -11.99
C ALA A 275 -0.69 27.93 -12.80
N GLY A 276 -1.82 28.54 -12.45
CA GLY A 276 -3.11 28.41 -13.12
C GLY A 276 -4.05 29.58 -12.80
N TRP A 277 -5.32 29.49 -13.20
CA TRP A 277 -6.30 30.56 -12.96
C TRP A 277 -6.62 30.72 -11.45
N PRO A 278 -6.56 31.94 -10.88
CA PRO A 278 -6.86 32.14 -9.46
C PRO A 278 -8.34 31.90 -9.18
N THR A 279 -8.63 30.75 -8.57
CA THR A 279 -10.00 30.28 -8.32
C THR A 279 -10.06 29.72 -6.90
N SER A 280 -11.09 30.11 -6.13
CA SER A 280 -11.34 29.51 -4.83
C SER A 280 -11.74 28.04 -4.96
N THR A 281 -11.15 27.19 -4.14
CA THR A 281 -11.37 25.74 -4.07
C THR A 281 -11.69 25.32 -2.64
N PRO A 282 -12.81 25.77 -2.04
CA PRO A 282 -13.10 25.54 -0.61
C PRO A 282 -13.14 24.05 -0.21
N GLN A 283 -13.46 23.15 -1.13
CA GLN A 283 -13.43 21.70 -0.89
C GLN A 283 -11.99 21.12 -0.83
N ALA A 284 -10.98 21.82 -1.38
CA ALA A 284 -9.58 21.45 -1.27
C ALA A 284 -8.99 21.67 0.13
N GLN A 285 -9.78 22.24 1.05
CA GLN A 285 -9.47 22.26 2.48
C GLN A 285 -9.62 20.88 3.13
N CYS A 286 -10.20 19.90 2.42
CA CYS A 286 -10.27 18.52 2.87
C CYS A 286 -10.83 18.39 4.30
N LEU A 287 -11.90 19.13 4.65
CA LEU A 287 -12.52 19.06 5.97
C LEU A 287 -13.28 17.72 6.15
N GLY A 288 -13.38 17.27 7.40
CA GLY A 288 -14.09 16.04 7.76
C GLY A 288 -13.23 14.77 7.72
N GLY A 289 -13.89 13.62 7.58
CA GLY A 289 -13.27 12.30 7.76
C GLY A 289 -12.46 11.81 6.55
N HIS A 290 -11.23 11.37 6.81
CA HIS A 290 -10.31 10.73 5.88
C HIS A 290 -9.85 9.39 6.40
N ARG A 291 -9.66 8.43 5.50
CA ARG A 291 -9.19 7.09 5.81
C ARG A 291 -7.94 6.80 5.02
N ILE A 292 -6.85 6.51 5.72
CA ILE A 292 -5.51 6.32 5.14
C ILE A 292 -4.99 4.94 5.57
N GLU A 293 -4.59 4.14 4.60
CA GLU A 293 -4.04 2.80 4.83
C GLU A 293 -2.55 2.79 4.57
N LEU A 294 -1.78 2.30 5.55
CA LEU A 294 -0.33 2.23 5.52
C LEU A 294 0.15 0.85 5.97
N GLY A 295 1.31 0.43 5.48
CA GLY A 295 2.03 -0.75 5.94
C GLY A 295 3.46 -0.36 6.31
N LEU A 296 3.99 -0.93 7.40
CA LEU A 296 5.40 -0.81 7.76
C LEU A 296 6.04 -2.18 7.72
N VAL A 297 7.22 -2.26 7.10
CA VAL A 297 8.02 -3.48 7.09
C VAL A 297 9.50 -3.12 7.14
N THR A 298 10.25 -3.88 7.93
CA THR A 298 11.70 -3.79 7.97
C THR A 298 12.29 -4.47 6.75
N VAL A 299 13.31 -3.83 6.18
CA VAL A 299 13.96 -4.28 4.94
C VAL A 299 15.47 -4.14 5.06
N GLN A 300 16.20 -4.95 4.31
CA GLN A 300 17.64 -4.93 4.19
C GLN A 300 18.04 -4.36 2.83
N GLU A 301 19.29 -3.90 2.72
CA GLU A 301 19.81 -3.30 1.50
C GLU A 301 19.77 -4.27 0.32
N GLU A 302 20.07 -5.55 0.56
CA GLU A 302 19.99 -6.59 -0.45
C GLU A 302 18.55 -6.76 -0.97
N GLU A 303 17.54 -6.67 -0.09
CA GLU A 303 16.13 -6.78 -0.47
C GLU A 303 15.69 -5.61 -1.37
N LEU A 304 16.28 -4.43 -1.19
CA LEU A 304 16.06 -3.28 -2.08
C LEU A 304 16.72 -3.44 -3.45
N VAL A 305 17.88 -4.09 -3.51
CA VAL A 305 18.58 -4.40 -4.78
C VAL A 305 17.80 -5.41 -5.61
N HIS A 306 17.20 -6.42 -4.97
CA HIS A 306 16.38 -7.43 -5.67
C HIS A 306 15.08 -6.86 -6.26
N GLY A 307 14.64 -5.66 -5.84
CA GLY A 307 13.54 -4.89 -6.43
C GLY A 307 12.12 -5.41 -6.21
N HIS A 308 11.93 -6.72 -6.01
CA HIS A 308 10.61 -7.36 -5.91
C HIS A 308 10.14 -7.62 -4.47
N VAL A 309 11.04 -7.69 -3.49
CA VAL A 309 10.69 -8.07 -2.10
C VAL A 309 9.71 -7.08 -1.47
N VAL A 310 9.98 -5.78 -1.61
CA VAL A 310 9.09 -4.72 -1.08
C VAL A 310 7.74 -4.71 -1.79
N LEU A 311 7.72 -5.02 -3.09
CA LEU A 311 6.50 -5.12 -3.88
C LEU A 311 5.66 -6.34 -3.47
N ALA A 312 6.29 -7.49 -3.20
CA ALA A 312 5.59 -8.67 -2.69
C ALA A 312 4.92 -8.36 -1.33
N HIS A 313 5.63 -7.68 -0.41
CA HIS A 313 5.02 -7.22 0.83
C HIS A 313 3.85 -6.25 0.61
N TRP A 314 3.93 -5.40 -0.42
CA TRP A 314 2.83 -4.50 -0.79
C TRP A 314 1.62 -5.27 -1.35
N GLU A 315 1.84 -6.26 -2.21
CA GLU A 315 0.77 -7.09 -2.78
C GLU A 315 0.07 -7.90 -1.69
N ASP A 316 0.83 -8.55 -0.81
CA ASP A 316 0.29 -9.25 0.36
C ASP A 316 -0.51 -8.31 1.28
N ALA A 317 -0.08 -7.04 1.39
CA ALA A 317 -0.76 -6.04 2.17
C ALA A 317 -2.05 -5.53 1.54
N PHE A 318 -2.05 -5.19 0.25
CA PHE A 318 -3.12 -4.38 -0.35
C PHE A 318 -3.87 -5.05 -1.50
N VAL A 319 -3.46 -6.26 -1.89
CA VAL A 319 -4.16 -7.10 -2.85
C VAL A 319 -4.48 -8.47 -2.22
N PRO A 320 -5.14 -8.51 -1.04
CA PRO A 320 -5.46 -9.78 -0.41
C PRO A 320 -6.50 -10.56 -1.21
N VAL A 321 -6.50 -11.89 -1.04
CA VAL A 321 -7.60 -12.74 -1.51
C VAL A 321 -8.92 -12.18 -0.99
N SER A 322 -9.86 -11.95 -1.90
CA SER A 322 -11.16 -11.37 -1.60
C SER A 322 -12.25 -12.43 -1.70
N GLY A 323 -12.97 -12.65 -0.60
CA GLY A 323 -14.09 -13.59 -0.55
C GLY A 323 -15.39 -12.94 -1.03
N HIS A 324 -16.16 -13.67 -1.84
CA HIS A 324 -17.49 -13.27 -2.30
C HIS A 324 -18.48 -14.38 -1.98
N TRP A 325 -19.64 -13.99 -1.44
CA TRP A 325 -20.74 -14.93 -1.22
C TRP A 325 -21.55 -15.05 -2.50
N ILE A 326 -21.65 -16.27 -3.02
CA ILE A 326 -22.51 -16.60 -4.14
C ILE A 326 -23.68 -17.42 -3.59
N ARG A 327 -24.89 -16.93 -3.81
CA ARG A 327 -26.12 -17.68 -3.54
C ARG A 327 -26.65 -18.18 -4.87
N ASP A 328 -26.68 -19.49 -5.05
CA ASP A 328 -27.22 -20.13 -6.24
C ASP A 328 -28.22 -21.22 -5.83
N ALA A 329 -29.16 -21.54 -6.71
CA ALA A 329 -30.19 -22.55 -6.49
C ALA A 329 -29.67 -23.99 -6.64
N GLY A 330 -28.47 -24.15 -7.21
CA GLY A 330 -27.82 -25.45 -7.44
C GLY A 330 -26.33 -25.44 -7.12
N PRO A 331 -25.67 -26.60 -7.16
CA PRO A 331 -24.23 -26.70 -6.97
C PRO A 331 -23.48 -25.96 -8.08
N LEU A 332 -22.50 -25.15 -7.69
CA LEU A 332 -21.61 -24.45 -8.60
C LEU A 332 -20.34 -25.26 -8.83
N THR A 333 -20.01 -25.52 -10.10
CA THR A 333 -18.74 -26.13 -10.51
C THR A 333 -18.03 -25.19 -11.48
N PRO A 334 -17.48 -24.06 -11.00
CA PRO A 334 -16.82 -23.10 -11.88
C PRO A 334 -15.54 -23.72 -12.46
N ALA A 335 -15.23 -23.39 -13.71
CA ALA A 335 -13.98 -23.82 -14.34
C ALA A 335 -12.78 -23.20 -13.61
N PRO A 336 -11.72 -23.96 -13.32
CA PRO A 336 -10.53 -23.42 -12.66
C PRO A 336 -9.86 -22.37 -13.54
N VAL A 337 -9.42 -21.27 -12.92
CA VAL A 337 -8.60 -20.25 -13.59
C VAL A 337 -7.20 -20.35 -13.04
N ASP A 338 -6.35 -21.11 -13.72
CA ASP A 338 -4.99 -21.37 -13.26
C ASP A 338 -3.99 -20.66 -14.16
N ILE A 339 -3.94 -19.32 -14.08
CA ILE A 339 -2.94 -18.51 -14.77
C ILE A 339 -1.92 -18.02 -13.74
N ALA A 340 -0.66 -18.43 -13.91
CA ALA A 340 0.42 -18.06 -13.00
C ALA A 340 1.62 -17.48 -13.76
N LEU A 341 2.19 -16.40 -13.19
CA LEU A 341 3.47 -15.85 -13.59
C LEU A 341 4.58 -16.48 -12.76
N GLU A 342 5.56 -17.08 -13.43
CA GLU A 342 6.81 -17.55 -12.84
C GLU A 342 7.97 -16.64 -13.29
N GLY A 343 8.89 -16.36 -12.37
CA GLY A 343 10.15 -15.65 -12.65
C GLY A 343 10.52 -14.68 -11.54
N ALA A 344 11.70 -14.85 -10.97
CA ALA A 344 12.19 -13.95 -9.93
C ALA A 344 12.30 -12.52 -10.49
N GLY A 345 11.72 -11.55 -9.78
CA GLY A 345 11.73 -10.15 -10.20
C GLY A 345 10.62 -9.76 -11.19
N LEU A 346 9.80 -10.70 -11.68
CA LEU A 346 8.70 -10.38 -12.59
C LEU A 346 7.42 -10.05 -11.81
N MET A 347 6.86 -8.87 -12.09
CA MET A 347 5.67 -8.37 -11.41
C MET A 347 4.49 -8.32 -12.38
N LEU A 348 3.37 -8.94 -12.01
CA LEU A 348 2.14 -8.84 -12.77
C LEU A 348 1.64 -7.39 -12.77
N SER A 349 1.15 -6.92 -13.92
CA SER A 349 0.60 -5.58 -14.06
C SER A 349 -0.76 -5.53 -14.73
N ALA A 350 -1.08 -6.48 -15.63
CA ALA A 350 -2.40 -6.58 -16.22
C ALA A 350 -2.71 -7.99 -16.71
N VAL A 351 -3.96 -8.41 -16.53
CA VAL A 351 -4.61 -9.47 -17.31
C VAL A 351 -5.94 -8.92 -17.78
N LYS A 352 -6.15 -8.92 -19.09
CA LYS A 352 -7.38 -8.37 -19.69
C LYS A 352 -7.71 -9.07 -21.02
N PRO A 353 -8.96 -8.97 -21.50
CA PRO A 353 -9.26 -9.32 -22.88
C PRO A 353 -8.41 -8.54 -23.87
N ALA A 354 -8.02 -9.17 -24.97
CA ALA A 354 -7.38 -8.52 -26.11
C ALA A 354 -8.37 -7.53 -26.76
N HIS A 355 -7.85 -6.39 -27.23
CA HIS A 355 -8.62 -5.39 -27.95
C HIS A 355 -8.93 -5.92 -29.35
N ALA A 356 -10.16 -6.42 -29.55
CA ALA A 356 -10.59 -6.96 -30.83
C ALA A 356 -10.77 -5.84 -31.87
N GLY A 357 -9.82 -5.73 -32.81
CA GLY A 357 -10.06 -5.07 -34.09
C GLY A 357 -10.86 -6.00 -35.01
N GLY A 358 -12.19 -6.03 -34.86
CA GLY A 358 -13.10 -6.73 -35.77
C GLY A 358 -13.93 -7.84 -35.11
N SER A 359 -15.24 -7.77 -35.33
CA SER A 359 -16.27 -8.72 -34.89
C SER A 359 -15.92 -10.19 -35.16
N GLY A 360 -15.60 -10.94 -34.11
CA GLY A 360 -15.46 -12.39 -34.17
C GLY A 360 -15.21 -12.95 -32.77
N ALA A 361 -16.04 -13.92 -32.37
CA ALA A 361 -15.99 -14.60 -31.08
C ALA A 361 -14.75 -15.51 -30.95
N GLY A 362 -13.58 -14.91 -30.80
CA GLY A 362 -12.30 -15.54 -30.52
C GLY A 362 -11.46 -14.63 -29.63
N GLY A 363 -11.95 -14.37 -28.43
CA GLY A 363 -11.39 -13.38 -27.51
C GLY A 363 -10.07 -13.85 -26.89
N GLY A 364 -8.94 -13.41 -27.44
CA GLY A 364 -7.63 -13.60 -26.81
C GLY A 364 -7.49 -12.87 -25.48
N LEU A 365 -6.47 -13.23 -24.71
CA LEU A 365 -6.09 -12.60 -23.45
C LEU A 365 -4.74 -11.90 -23.59
N VAL A 366 -4.61 -10.73 -22.98
CA VAL A 366 -3.35 -10.01 -22.83
C VAL A 366 -2.86 -10.18 -21.40
N LEU A 367 -1.66 -10.72 -21.27
CA LEU A 367 -0.92 -10.90 -20.02
C LEU A 367 0.27 -9.93 -20.03
N ARG A 368 0.38 -9.09 -19.00
CA ARG A 368 1.48 -8.13 -18.89
C ARG A 368 2.18 -8.23 -17.56
N CYS A 369 3.49 -8.38 -17.61
CA CYS A 369 4.37 -8.23 -16.46
C CYS A 369 5.49 -7.23 -16.76
N TYR A 370 6.21 -6.80 -15.74
CA TYR A 370 7.44 -6.04 -15.90
C TYR A 370 8.55 -6.63 -15.04
N ASN A 371 9.80 -6.48 -15.50
CA ASN A 371 10.98 -6.85 -14.73
C ASN A 371 11.32 -5.74 -13.74
N ALA A 372 11.20 -6.02 -12.43
CA ALA A 372 11.49 -5.07 -11.37
C ALA A 372 13.00 -4.95 -11.06
N THR A 373 13.87 -5.64 -11.80
CA THR A 373 15.32 -5.75 -11.52
C THR A 373 16.19 -5.07 -12.58
N ASP A 374 17.45 -4.85 -12.24
CA ASP A 374 18.48 -4.34 -13.17
C ASP A 374 19.18 -5.45 -13.97
N GLY A 375 18.77 -6.71 -13.79
CA GLY A 375 19.29 -7.88 -14.52
C GLY A 375 18.25 -8.45 -15.50
N LYS A 376 18.69 -9.35 -16.38
CA LYS A 376 17.75 -10.13 -17.21
C LYS A 376 16.99 -11.11 -16.33
N ALA A 377 15.69 -11.25 -16.58
CA ALA A 377 14.83 -12.18 -15.87
C ALA A 377 14.22 -13.22 -16.84
N ALA A 378 14.38 -14.49 -16.52
CA ALA A 378 13.66 -15.56 -17.20
C ALA A 378 12.26 -15.70 -16.60
N GLY A 379 11.25 -15.79 -17.46
CA GLY A 379 9.86 -15.87 -17.05
C GLY A 379 9.07 -16.96 -17.77
N ALA A 380 7.97 -17.38 -17.16
CA ALA A 380 7.00 -18.24 -17.79
C ALA A 380 5.57 -17.90 -17.35
N TRP A 381 4.64 -17.92 -18.30
CA TRP A 381 3.21 -18.02 -17.99
C TRP A 381 2.80 -19.49 -17.98
N ARG A 382 2.14 -19.90 -16.90
CA ARG A 382 1.52 -21.23 -16.75
C ARG A 382 0.02 -21.12 -16.88
N PHE A 383 -0.57 -22.13 -17.51
CA PHE A 383 -2.00 -22.23 -17.74
C PHE A 383 -2.50 -23.62 -17.33
N GLY A 384 -3.65 -23.69 -16.65
CA GLY A 384 -4.35 -24.95 -16.38
C GLY A 384 -4.82 -25.65 -17.66
N GLU A 385 -5.40 -24.86 -18.58
CA GLU A 385 -5.77 -25.29 -19.93
C GLU A 385 -4.78 -24.74 -20.97
N GLY A 386 -4.48 -25.53 -22.00
CA GLY A 386 -3.49 -25.14 -23.00
C GLY A 386 -3.99 -24.02 -23.91
N VAL A 387 -3.16 -23.01 -24.14
CA VAL A 387 -3.42 -21.97 -25.15
C VAL A 387 -3.01 -22.47 -26.55
N LYS A 388 -3.68 -21.97 -27.59
CA LYS A 388 -3.46 -22.32 -28.99
C LYS A 388 -2.33 -21.50 -29.62
N SER A 389 -2.15 -20.26 -29.18
CA SER A 389 -1.07 -19.40 -29.63
C SER A 389 -0.58 -18.48 -28.53
N ALA A 390 0.66 -18.01 -28.66
CA ALA A 390 1.23 -16.97 -27.82
C ALA A 390 2.11 -16.05 -28.64
N HIS A 391 1.94 -14.74 -28.47
CA HIS A 391 2.66 -13.72 -29.21
C HIS A 391 3.15 -12.65 -28.25
N ARG A 392 4.44 -12.31 -28.32
CA ARG A 392 4.96 -11.11 -27.69
C ARG A 392 4.51 -9.92 -28.52
N VAL A 393 3.86 -8.97 -27.86
CA VAL A 393 3.28 -7.77 -28.47
C VAL A 393 3.74 -6.51 -27.73
N ARG A 394 3.56 -5.35 -28.35
CA ARG A 394 3.71 -4.05 -27.70
C ARG A 394 2.55 -3.77 -26.74
N ALA A 395 2.70 -2.68 -25.98
CA ALA A 395 1.70 -2.26 -25.01
C ALA A 395 0.32 -1.92 -25.62
N ASP A 396 0.28 -1.56 -26.90
CA ASP A 396 -0.91 -1.30 -27.72
C ASP A 396 -1.36 -2.54 -28.52
N GLU A 397 -0.83 -3.73 -28.19
CA GLU A 397 -1.18 -5.04 -28.76
C GLU A 397 -0.78 -5.23 -30.24
N ARG A 398 0.04 -4.31 -30.77
CA ARG A 398 0.63 -4.39 -32.11
C ARG A 398 2.00 -5.06 -32.08
N ASP A 399 2.54 -5.32 -33.26
CA ASP A 399 3.84 -5.95 -33.52
C ASP A 399 3.95 -7.32 -32.85
N SER A 400 3.66 -8.38 -33.61
CA SER A 400 3.47 -9.72 -33.08
C SER A 400 4.66 -10.63 -33.40
N VAL A 401 5.40 -11.03 -32.36
CA VAL A 401 6.47 -12.05 -32.46
C VAL A 401 5.96 -13.33 -31.81
N ALA A 402 5.83 -14.40 -32.60
CA ALA A 402 5.37 -15.68 -32.09
C ALA A 402 6.32 -16.24 -31.02
N LEU A 403 5.75 -16.74 -29.92
CA LEU A 403 6.46 -17.45 -28.86
C LEU A 403 6.21 -18.95 -28.97
N VAL A 404 7.20 -19.74 -28.54
CA VAL A 404 7.08 -21.20 -28.54
C VAL A 404 6.18 -21.64 -27.39
N LEU A 405 5.22 -22.51 -27.71
CA LEU A 405 4.37 -23.18 -26.74
C LEU A 405 5.01 -24.49 -26.28
N GLU A 406 5.14 -24.66 -24.98
CA GLU A 406 5.59 -25.90 -24.35
C GLU A 406 4.42 -26.64 -23.70
N ASN A 407 4.59 -27.93 -23.40
CA ASN A 407 3.65 -28.73 -22.60
C ASN A 407 2.19 -28.68 -23.12
N ARG A 408 2.01 -28.85 -24.44
CA ARG A 408 0.69 -28.77 -25.09
C ARG A 408 -0.02 -27.42 -24.87
N GLY A 409 0.73 -26.32 -24.93
CA GLY A 409 0.20 -24.97 -24.76
C GLY A 409 0.04 -24.51 -23.31
N ARG A 410 0.48 -25.30 -22.33
CA ARG A 410 0.36 -24.94 -20.90
C ARG A 410 1.49 -24.07 -20.39
N THR A 411 2.50 -23.78 -21.22
CA THR A 411 3.66 -22.99 -20.80
C THR A 411 4.14 -22.11 -21.93
N VAL A 412 4.26 -20.81 -21.64
CA VAL A 412 4.84 -19.80 -22.54
C VAL A 412 6.05 -19.20 -21.85
N ARG A 413 7.26 -19.50 -22.34
CA ARG A 413 8.51 -18.95 -21.80
C ARG A 413 8.89 -17.66 -22.50
N PHE A 414 9.51 -16.75 -21.75
CA PHE A 414 10.06 -15.52 -22.27
C PHE A 414 11.25 -15.06 -21.43
N VAL A 415 12.02 -14.13 -21.98
CA VAL A 415 13.06 -13.40 -21.26
C VAL A 415 12.68 -11.93 -21.27
N ALA A 416 12.76 -11.29 -20.10
CA ALA A 416 12.61 -9.87 -19.92
C ALA A 416 14.00 -9.23 -19.72
N GLU A 417 14.32 -8.23 -20.53
CA GLU A 417 15.49 -7.39 -20.32
C GLU A 417 15.35 -6.57 -19.02
N PRO A 418 16.43 -5.99 -18.47
CA PRO A 418 16.36 -5.13 -17.29
C PRO A 418 15.26 -4.07 -17.44
N ARG A 419 14.39 -3.95 -16.43
CA ARG A 419 13.28 -2.97 -16.40
C ARG A 419 12.26 -3.07 -17.54
N GLU A 420 12.28 -4.16 -18.32
CA GLU A 420 11.40 -4.31 -19.47
C GLU A 420 9.94 -4.61 -19.07
N ILE A 421 9.00 -4.00 -19.79
CA ILE A 421 7.58 -4.35 -19.75
C ILE A 421 7.30 -5.38 -20.84
N VAL A 422 6.90 -6.59 -20.45
CA VAL A 422 6.60 -7.69 -21.36
C VAL A 422 5.09 -7.84 -21.48
N THR A 423 4.57 -7.77 -22.70
CA THR A 423 3.15 -8.03 -23.02
C THR A 423 3.06 -9.26 -23.92
N ILE A 424 2.23 -10.22 -23.53
CA ILE A 424 2.00 -11.45 -24.26
C ILE A 424 0.49 -11.59 -24.53
N LEU A 425 0.14 -11.77 -25.79
CA LEU A 425 -1.22 -12.09 -26.24
C LEU A 425 -1.33 -13.61 -26.44
N VAL A 426 -2.35 -14.24 -25.86
CA VAL A 426 -2.65 -15.67 -26.01
C VAL A 426 -4.08 -15.90 -26.51
N THR A 427 -4.33 -17.02 -27.19
CA THR A 427 -5.67 -17.43 -27.68
C THR A 427 -5.99 -18.90 -27.41
#